data_AF-A0A2V7M6L6-F1
#
_entry.id   AF-A0A2V7M6L6-F1
#
_cell.length_a   1.000
_cell.length_b   1.000
_cell.length_c   1.000
_cell.angle_alpha   90.00
_cell.angle_beta   90.00
_cell.angle_gamma   90.00
#
_symmetry.space_group_name_H-M   'P 1'
#
loop_
_entity.id
_entity.type
_entity.pdbx_description
1 polymer ?
#
loop_
_entity_poly.entity_id
_entity_poly.type
_entity_poly.pdbx_seq_one_letter_code
_entity_poly.pdbx_strand_id
1 'polypeptide(L)'
;DAEWQWDRKKLTVYFTAEQRVDFRALVRDLASLFHTRIELRQIGARDEAKRLDGVGRCGRQYCCSSWLPELRPVSLALAKDQHLSLNPSQISGGCGRLLCCLRYEHDFYVQTRKRFPKEGRVLRTAVGAERVLAVDVFRETVTLRTDGGDTRVVSLEKLKGEVSGADA
;
A
#
# COMPACT_ATOMS: atom_id res chain seq x y z
N ASP A 1 21.01 14.86 -4.58
CA ASP A 1 21.52 13.78 -5.47
C ASP A 1 21.84 14.38 -6.84
N ALA A 2 22.91 13.93 -7.50
CA ALA A 2 23.32 14.46 -8.80
C ALA A 2 24.03 13.39 -9.65
N GLU A 3 23.74 13.39 -10.95
CA GLU A 3 24.32 12.46 -11.92
C GLU A 3 25.02 13.20 -13.05
N TRP A 4 26.21 12.74 -13.39
CA TRP A 4 26.92 13.15 -14.59
C TRP A 4 26.52 12.27 -15.75
N GLN A 5 26.23 12.91 -16.89
CA GLN A 5 26.23 12.20 -18.16
C GLN A 5 27.64 11.65 -18.41
N TRP A 6 27.72 10.48 -19.04
CA TRP A 6 28.98 9.79 -19.31
C TRP A 6 30.05 10.67 -19.99
N ASP A 7 29.64 11.50 -20.94
CA ASP A 7 30.51 12.43 -21.67
C ASP A 7 30.85 13.72 -20.89
N ARG A 8 30.38 13.83 -19.64
CA ARG A 8 30.46 15.00 -18.75
C ARG A 8 29.91 16.30 -19.32
N LYS A 9 29.14 16.27 -20.41
CA LYS A 9 28.57 17.49 -21.00
C LYS A 9 27.34 18.00 -20.25
N LYS A 10 26.76 17.15 -19.39
CA LYS A 10 25.57 17.48 -18.62
C LYS A 10 25.67 16.94 -17.19
N LEU A 11 25.35 17.80 -16.24
CA LEU A 11 25.16 17.46 -14.82
C LEU A 11 23.68 17.63 -14.48
N THR A 12 23.01 16.54 -14.15
CA THR A 12 21.61 16.55 -13.72
C THR A 12 21.56 16.56 -12.19
N VAL A 13 20.92 17.57 -11.61
CA VAL A 13 20.70 17.69 -10.16
C VAL A 13 19.24 17.40 -9.87
N TYR A 14 18.98 16.42 -9.02
CA TYR A 14 17.64 16.04 -8.62
C TYR A 14 17.23 16.79 -7.36
N PHE A 15 16.01 17.31 -7.35
CA PHE A 15 15.47 18.03 -6.21
C PHE A 15 13.96 17.79 -6.03
N THR A 16 13.50 18.00 -4.80
CA THR A 16 12.10 18.00 -4.38
C THR A 16 11.75 19.40 -3.91
N ALA A 17 10.57 19.89 -4.27
CA ALA A 17 10.06 21.18 -3.82
C ALA A 17 8.53 21.14 -3.79
N GLU A 18 7.94 21.72 -2.75
CA GLU A 18 6.48 21.85 -2.62
C GLU A 18 5.93 23.00 -3.49
N GLN A 19 6.74 24.04 -3.66
CA GLN A 19 6.38 25.24 -4.41
C GLN A 19 7.39 25.50 -5.54
N ARG A 20 7.02 26.39 -6.47
CA ARG A 20 7.91 26.80 -7.54
C ARG A 20 9.07 27.62 -6.96
N VAL A 21 10.29 27.17 -7.20
CA VAL A 21 11.52 27.84 -6.76
C VAL A 21 12.24 28.45 -7.98
N ASP A 22 12.74 29.68 -7.84
CA ASP A 22 13.59 30.31 -8.87
C ASP A 22 15.06 29.93 -8.64
N PHE A 23 15.60 29.12 -9.55
CA PHE A 23 16.98 28.65 -9.48
C PHE A 23 17.94 29.38 -10.44
N ARG A 24 17.53 30.48 -11.09
CA ARG A 24 18.36 31.11 -12.13
C ARG A 24 19.75 31.50 -11.64
N ALA A 25 19.88 32.04 -10.42
CA ALA A 25 21.17 32.39 -9.83
C ALA A 25 22.02 31.13 -9.56
N LEU A 26 21.45 30.15 -8.86
CA LEU A 26 22.11 28.89 -8.56
C LEU A 26 22.61 28.15 -9.81
N VAL A 27 21.79 28.12 -10.88
CA VAL A 27 22.19 27.50 -12.16
C VAL A 27 23.39 28.21 -12.77
N ARG A 28 23.48 29.54 -12.68
CA ARG A 28 24.63 30.31 -13.19
C ARG A 28 25.89 30.01 -12.39
N ASP A 29 25.77 29.94 -11.07
CA ASP A 29 26.89 29.64 -10.17
C ASP A 29 27.42 28.23 -10.43
N LEU A 30 26.53 27.23 -10.49
CA LEU A 30 26.89 25.84 -10.79
C LEU A 30 27.48 25.68 -12.19
N ALA A 31 26.92 26.33 -13.21
CA ALA A 31 27.44 26.27 -14.57
C ALA A 31 28.84 26.89 -14.66
N SER A 32 29.08 27.97 -13.92
CA SER A 32 30.38 28.64 -13.86
C SER A 32 31.42 27.80 -13.11
N LEU A 33 31.01 27.11 -12.05
CA LEU A 33 31.89 26.25 -11.24
C LEU A 33 32.27 24.95 -11.97
N PHE A 34 31.30 24.29 -12.60
CA PHE A 34 31.49 22.96 -13.21
C PHE A 34 31.78 23.01 -14.71
N HIS A 35 31.74 24.18 -15.34
CA HIS A 35 31.93 24.38 -16.77
C HIS A 35 31.11 23.40 -17.65
N THR A 36 29.90 23.07 -17.19
CA THR A 36 29.04 22.01 -17.74
C THR A 36 27.60 22.49 -17.79
N ARG A 37 26.80 21.95 -18.73
CA ARG A 37 25.36 22.19 -18.75
C ARG A 37 24.70 21.63 -17.48
N ILE A 38 24.11 22.51 -16.69
CA ILE A 38 23.33 22.12 -15.50
C ILE A 38 21.87 21.90 -15.90
N GLU A 39 21.34 20.73 -15.54
CA GLU A 39 19.92 20.40 -15.66
C GLU A 39 19.35 20.17 -14.26
N LEU A 40 18.40 21.00 -13.84
CA LEU A 40 17.67 20.79 -12.60
C LEU A 40 16.43 19.96 -12.90
N ARG A 41 16.31 18.78 -12.28
CA ARG A 41 15.19 17.88 -12.46
C ARG A 41 14.39 17.75 -11.17
N GLN A 42 13.17 18.29 -11.18
CA GLN A 42 12.25 18.08 -10.08
C GLN A 42 11.75 16.64 -10.08
N ILE A 43 11.75 16.00 -8.91
CA ILE A 43 11.20 14.67 -8.70
C ILE A 43 10.19 14.70 -7.55
N GLY A 44 9.29 13.72 -7.51
CA GLY A 44 8.36 13.58 -6.40
C GLY A 44 9.04 12.98 -5.16
N ALA A 45 8.49 13.24 -3.97
CA ALA A 45 9.01 12.69 -2.70
C ALA A 45 9.18 11.15 -2.70
N ARG A 46 8.32 10.45 -3.46
CA ARG A 46 8.43 8.99 -3.62
C ARG A 46 9.58 8.57 -4.53
N ASP A 47 9.84 9.30 -5.60
CA ASP A 47 10.97 9.04 -6.50
C ASP A 47 12.29 9.36 -5.81
N GLU A 48 12.31 10.41 -4.99
CA GLU A 48 13.44 10.72 -4.11
C GLU A 48 13.72 9.55 -3.15
N ALA A 49 12.70 9.09 -2.41
CA ALA A 49 12.85 7.94 -1.51
C ALA A 49 13.24 6.66 -2.25
N LYS A 50 12.80 6.45 -3.49
CA LYS A 50 13.21 5.34 -4.34
C LYS A 50 14.69 5.41 -4.72
N ARG A 51 15.21 6.62 -5.00
CA ARG A 51 16.61 6.84 -5.37
C ARG A 51 17.56 6.73 -4.18
N LEU A 52 17.19 7.33 -3.04
CA LEU A 52 17.97 7.27 -1.81
C LEU A 52 17.91 5.89 -1.14
N ASP A 53 16.88 5.12 -1.48
CA ASP A 53 16.53 3.88 -0.81
C ASP A 53 16.28 4.07 0.71
N GLY A 54 15.97 2.98 1.41
CA GLY A 54 15.76 3.01 2.84
C GLY A 54 14.99 1.81 3.34
N VAL A 55 14.60 1.87 4.62
CA VAL A 55 13.86 0.80 5.30
C VAL A 55 12.44 1.25 5.59
N GLY A 56 11.48 0.45 5.13
CA GLY A 56 10.06 0.63 5.39
C GLY A 56 9.69 0.27 6.82
N ARG A 57 8.49 0.69 7.24
CA ARG A 57 7.90 0.34 8.54
C ARG A 57 7.79 -1.16 8.83
N CYS A 58 7.79 -1.97 7.77
CA CYS A 58 7.80 -3.43 7.89
C CYS A 58 9.19 -4.01 8.20
N GLY A 59 10.21 -3.16 8.39
CA GLY A 59 11.60 -3.56 8.66
C GLY A 59 12.37 -4.03 7.42
N ARG A 60 11.78 -3.92 6.22
CA ARG A 60 12.40 -4.34 4.94
C ARG A 60 12.82 -3.13 4.12
N GLN A 61 13.74 -3.33 3.17
CA GLN A 61 14.08 -2.34 2.15
C GLN A 61 12.82 -1.81 1.45
N TYR A 62 12.82 -0.53 1.04
CA TYR A 62 11.69 0.05 0.34
C TYR A 62 11.31 -0.77 -0.90
N CYS A 63 10.02 -1.13 -1.02
CA CYS A 63 9.52 -1.90 -2.15
C CYS A 63 9.78 -1.17 -3.48
N CYS A 64 9.70 0.17 -3.47
CA CYS A 64 9.95 0.99 -4.66
C CYS A 64 11.39 0.95 -5.17
N SER A 65 12.35 0.68 -4.29
CA SER A 65 13.79 0.61 -4.61
C SER A 65 14.26 -0.81 -4.89
N SER A 66 13.45 -1.82 -4.56
CA SER A 66 13.78 -3.23 -4.67
C SER A 66 12.98 -3.90 -5.80
N TRP A 67 11.89 -4.56 -5.46
CA TRP A 67 11.17 -5.46 -6.37
C TRP A 67 9.90 -4.85 -6.98
N LEU A 68 9.45 -3.69 -6.53
CA LEU A 68 8.28 -2.98 -7.06
C LEU A 68 8.63 -1.59 -7.61
N PRO A 69 9.46 -1.50 -8.66
CA PRO A 69 9.94 -0.22 -9.19
C PRO A 69 8.84 0.61 -9.85
N GLU A 70 7.80 -0.02 -10.39
CA GLU A 70 6.68 0.64 -11.06
C GLU A 70 5.48 0.73 -10.12
N LEU A 71 5.16 1.97 -9.71
CA LEU A 71 4.20 2.23 -8.65
C LEU A 71 2.92 2.79 -9.24
N ARG A 72 1.82 2.04 -9.06
CA ARG A 72 0.49 2.55 -9.36
C ARG A 72 0.05 3.59 -8.30
N PRO A 73 -0.77 4.58 -8.67
CA PRO A 73 -1.36 5.51 -7.72
C PRO A 73 -2.11 4.79 -6.60
N VAL A 74 -2.00 5.34 -5.39
CA VAL A 74 -2.63 4.81 -4.18
C VAL A 74 -3.68 5.81 -3.72
N SER A 75 -4.90 5.35 -3.44
CA SER A 75 -5.99 6.16 -2.91
C SER A 75 -6.34 5.76 -1.48
N LEU A 76 -6.99 6.67 -0.74
CA LEU A 76 -7.48 6.39 0.62
C LEU A 76 -8.52 5.26 0.66
N ALA A 77 -9.23 5.00 -0.45
CA ALA A 77 -10.18 3.90 -0.54
C ALA A 77 -9.51 2.53 -0.32
N LEU A 78 -8.30 2.34 -0.83
CA LEU A 78 -7.55 1.09 -0.66
C LEU A 78 -7.23 0.79 0.81
N ALA A 79 -6.95 1.83 1.61
CA ALA A 79 -6.73 1.67 3.05
C ALA A 79 -8.02 1.26 3.78
N LYS A 80 -9.15 1.85 3.40
CA LYS A 80 -10.47 1.48 3.94
C LYS A 80 -10.85 0.05 3.61
N ASP A 81 -10.64 -0.39 2.36
CA ASP A 81 -10.96 -1.75 1.92
C ASP A 81 -10.15 -2.82 2.67
N GLN A 82 -8.97 -2.44 3.14
CA GLN A 82 -8.05 -3.27 3.94
C GLN A 82 -8.27 -3.09 5.45
N HIS A 83 -9.36 -2.42 5.85
CA HIS A 83 -9.73 -2.20 7.25
C HIS A 83 -8.63 -1.50 8.08
N LEU A 84 -7.82 -0.67 7.43
CA LEU A 84 -6.81 0.13 8.12
C LEU A 84 -7.40 1.45 8.61
N SER A 85 -6.96 1.90 9.78
CA SER A 85 -7.32 3.23 10.28
C SER A 85 -6.69 4.30 9.39
N LEU A 86 -7.40 5.42 9.21
CA LEU A 86 -6.98 6.52 8.34
C LEU A 86 -5.97 7.47 9.00
N ASN A 87 -5.36 7.05 10.12
CA ASN A 87 -4.29 7.80 10.75
C ASN A 87 -3.06 7.85 9.81
N PRO A 88 -2.55 9.04 9.44
CA PRO A 88 -1.38 9.17 8.58
C PRO A 88 -0.16 8.35 9.05
N SER A 89 0.04 8.22 10.37
CA SER A 89 1.14 7.40 10.91
C SER A 89 1.02 5.92 10.55
N GLN A 90 -0.19 5.42 10.27
CA GLN A 90 -0.46 4.02 9.92
C GLN A 90 -0.48 3.75 8.41
N ILE A 91 -0.75 4.76 7.59
CA ILE A 91 -0.95 4.57 6.14
C ILE A 91 0.07 5.28 5.25
N SER A 92 0.99 6.07 5.81
CA SER A 92 2.02 6.78 5.04
C SER A 92 3.38 6.06 5.05
N GLY A 93 4.03 5.95 3.89
CA GLY A 93 5.40 5.47 3.78
C GLY A 93 6.43 6.49 4.26
N GLY A 94 7.71 6.09 4.29
CA GLY A 94 8.82 6.99 4.65
C GLY A 94 8.96 8.20 3.73
N CYS A 95 8.46 8.11 2.49
CA CYS A 95 8.35 9.22 1.55
C CYS A 95 7.22 10.23 1.85
N GLY A 96 6.48 10.08 2.96
CA GLY A 96 5.37 10.94 3.34
C GLY A 96 4.08 10.76 2.51
N ARG A 97 4.09 9.91 1.47
CA ARG A 97 2.90 9.53 0.68
C ARG A 97 2.30 8.23 1.20
N LEU A 98 1.07 7.91 0.77
CA LEU A 98 0.42 6.63 1.11
C LEU A 98 1.32 5.43 0.81
N LEU A 99 1.18 4.36 1.59
CA LEU A 99 1.94 3.13 1.43
C LEU A 99 1.69 2.49 0.05
N CYS A 100 2.77 2.21 -0.69
CA CYS A 100 2.68 1.54 -1.98
C CYS A 100 2.20 0.08 -1.87
N CYS A 101 2.46 -0.57 -0.73
CA CYS A 101 2.00 -1.94 -0.46
C CYS A 101 0.46 -2.06 -0.47
N LEU A 102 -0.28 -0.99 -0.10
CA LEU A 102 -1.74 -0.99 -0.15
C LEU A 102 -2.27 -1.33 -1.54
N ARG A 103 -1.64 -0.79 -2.59
CA ARG A 103 -2.05 -1.07 -3.96
C ARG A 103 -1.55 -2.42 -4.44
N TYR A 104 -0.37 -2.84 -4.01
CA TYR A 104 0.17 -4.15 -4.35
C TYR A 104 -0.70 -5.28 -3.78
N GLU A 105 -1.09 -5.19 -2.52
CA GLU A 105 -1.87 -6.21 -1.80
C GLU A 105 -3.34 -6.20 -2.19
N HIS A 106 -3.86 -5.11 -2.75
CA HIS A 106 -5.29 -4.95 -3.02
C HIS A 106 -5.88 -6.09 -3.88
N ASP A 107 -5.17 -6.52 -4.91
CA ASP A 107 -5.64 -7.58 -5.81
C ASP A 107 -5.80 -8.92 -5.03
N PHE A 108 -4.88 -9.20 -4.09
CA PHE A 108 -5.00 -10.33 -3.17
C PHE A 108 -6.23 -10.22 -2.25
N TYR A 109 -6.48 -9.04 -1.66
CA TYR A 109 -7.67 -8.82 -0.83
C TYR A 109 -8.97 -9.03 -1.60
N VAL A 110 -9.07 -8.47 -2.81
CA VAL A 110 -10.28 -8.59 -3.66
C VAL A 110 -10.54 -10.04 -4.04
N GLN A 111 -9.51 -10.78 -4.46
CA GLN A 111 -9.65 -12.18 -4.85
C GLN A 111 -10.00 -13.06 -3.65
N THR A 112 -9.31 -12.85 -2.52
CA THR A 112 -9.49 -13.68 -1.33
C THR A 112 -10.87 -13.45 -0.71
N ARG A 113 -11.35 -12.21 -0.61
CA ARG A 113 -12.70 -11.89 -0.11
C ARG A 113 -13.83 -12.57 -0.88
N LYS A 114 -13.67 -12.86 -2.19
CA LYS A 114 -14.67 -13.61 -2.97
C LYS A 114 -14.90 -15.03 -2.46
N ARG A 115 -13.93 -15.62 -1.74
CA ARG A 115 -14.03 -16.96 -1.16
C ARG A 115 -14.85 -16.98 0.14
N PHE A 116 -15.12 -15.83 0.74
CA PHE A 116 -15.79 -15.69 2.04
C PHE A 116 -17.23 -15.20 1.89
N PRO A 117 -18.13 -15.53 2.85
CA PRO A 117 -19.43 -14.89 2.93
C PRO A 117 -19.29 -13.39 3.25
N LYS A 118 -20.25 -12.57 2.78
CA LYS A 118 -20.28 -11.14 3.08
C LYS A 118 -20.54 -10.91 4.57
N GLU A 119 -19.83 -9.96 5.17
CA GLU A 119 -20.11 -9.47 6.51
C GLU A 119 -21.57 -8.96 6.59
N GLY A 120 -22.25 -9.28 7.70
CA GLY A 120 -23.67 -9.00 7.91
C GLY A 120 -24.64 -10.04 7.32
N ARG A 121 -24.17 -10.95 6.45
CA ARG A 121 -25.03 -12.04 5.93
C ARG A 121 -25.40 -13.02 7.04
N VAL A 122 -26.65 -13.47 7.05
CA VAL A 122 -27.11 -14.58 7.89
C VAL A 122 -26.97 -15.89 7.09
N LEU A 123 -26.37 -16.90 7.71
CA LEU A 123 -26.12 -18.24 7.16
C LEU A 123 -26.83 -19.27 8.04
N ARG A 124 -27.29 -20.37 7.43
CA ARG A 124 -27.66 -21.57 8.17
C ARG A 124 -26.43 -22.46 8.28
N THR A 125 -26.06 -22.79 9.50
CA THR A 125 -24.92 -23.64 9.83
C THR A 125 -25.41 -24.83 10.66
N ALA A 126 -24.51 -25.72 11.06
CA ALA A 126 -24.86 -26.88 11.89
C ALA A 126 -25.45 -26.51 13.26
N VAL A 127 -25.26 -25.26 13.74
CA VAL A 127 -25.76 -24.77 15.04
C VAL A 127 -27.06 -23.95 14.87
N GLY A 128 -27.50 -23.71 13.64
CA GLY A 128 -28.70 -22.92 13.32
C GLY A 128 -28.39 -21.66 12.51
N ALA A 129 -29.20 -20.61 12.70
CA ALA A 129 -29.01 -19.35 11.99
C ALA A 129 -27.93 -18.49 12.68
N GLU A 130 -26.91 -18.11 11.93
CA GLU A 130 -25.80 -17.30 12.42
C GLU A 130 -25.49 -16.12 11.50
N ARG A 131 -25.19 -14.96 12.10
CA ARG A 131 -24.78 -13.75 11.36
C ARG A 131 -23.27 -13.65 11.29
N VAL A 132 -22.75 -13.40 10.09
CA VAL A 132 -21.33 -13.09 9.88
C VAL A 132 -21.00 -11.72 10.47
N LEU A 133 -20.12 -11.67 11.47
CA LEU A 133 -19.68 -10.42 12.08
C LEU A 133 -18.40 -9.87 11.46
N ALA A 134 -17.43 -10.74 11.21
CA ALA A 134 -16.12 -10.35 10.69
C ALA A 134 -15.47 -11.50 9.91
N VAL A 135 -14.62 -11.13 8.95
CA VAL A 135 -13.82 -12.08 8.16
C VAL A 135 -12.33 -11.78 8.34
N ASP A 136 -11.56 -12.77 8.76
CA ASP A 136 -10.10 -12.72 8.77
C ASP A 136 -9.55 -13.50 7.57
N VAL A 137 -9.18 -12.76 6.52
CA VAL A 137 -8.68 -13.33 5.26
C VAL A 137 -7.31 -13.99 5.39
N PHE A 138 -6.51 -13.62 6.40
CA PHE A 138 -5.15 -14.15 6.58
C PHE A 138 -5.16 -15.44 7.39
N ARG A 139 -6.03 -15.53 8.40
CA ARG A 139 -6.22 -16.75 9.18
C ARG A 139 -7.24 -17.72 8.56
N GLU A 140 -7.87 -17.30 7.48
CA GLU A 140 -8.98 -18.00 6.84
C GLU A 140 -10.09 -18.38 7.83
N THR A 141 -10.45 -17.44 8.72
CA THR A 141 -11.51 -17.62 9.72
C THR A 141 -12.66 -16.62 9.55
N VAL A 142 -13.83 -17.03 10.04
CA VAL A 142 -15.05 -16.23 10.05
C VAL A 142 -15.58 -16.19 11.48
N THR A 143 -15.87 -14.98 11.95
CA THR A 143 -16.53 -14.75 13.25
C THR A 143 -18.03 -14.71 13.03
N LEU A 144 -18.75 -15.62 13.66
CA LEU A 144 -20.19 -15.79 13.57
C LEU A 144 -20.85 -15.47 14.90
N ARG A 145 -22.07 -14.94 14.86
CA ARG A 145 -22.93 -14.73 16.03
C ARG A 145 -24.24 -15.46 15.88
N THR A 146 -24.60 -16.26 16.88
CA THR A 146 -25.89 -16.94 16.97
C THR A 146 -26.98 -15.96 17.38
N ASP A 147 -28.25 -16.36 17.20
CA ASP A 147 -29.40 -15.56 17.65
C ASP A 147 -29.42 -15.37 19.18
N GLY A 148 -28.86 -16.35 19.93
CA GLY A 148 -28.66 -16.26 21.38
C GLY A 148 -27.59 -15.26 21.84
N GLY A 149 -26.88 -14.61 20.91
CA GLY A 149 -25.84 -13.62 21.20
C GLY A 149 -24.42 -14.20 21.33
N ASP A 150 -24.30 -15.53 21.42
CA ASP A 150 -23.00 -16.19 21.48
C ASP A 150 -22.20 -15.97 20.21
N THR A 151 -20.90 -15.76 20.37
CA THR A 151 -19.98 -15.51 19.26
C THR A 151 -18.97 -16.63 19.18
N ARG A 152 -18.78 -17.20 17.98
CA ARG A 152 -17.78 -18.24 17.72
C ARG A 152 -16.94 -17.90 16.49
N VAL A 153 -15.71 -18.42 16.46
CA VAL A 153 -14.79 -18.29 15.34
C VAL A 153 -14.61 -19.66 14.71
N VAL A 154 -14.82 -19.76 13.40
CA VAL A 154 -14.68 -21.02 12.64
C VAL A 154 -13.76 -20.82 11.44
N SER A 155 -13.07 -21.87 11.00
CA SER A 155 -12.32 -21.84 9.74
C SER A 155 -13.26 -21.80 8.54
N LEU A 156 -12.80 -21.22 7.44
CA LEU A 156 -13.58 -21.13 6.20
C LEU A 156 -13.95 -22.52 5.66
N GLU A 157 -13.05 -23.49 5.74
CA GLU A 157 -13.31 -24.87 5.31
C GLU A 157 -14.43 -25.52 6.12
N LYS A 158 -14.36 -25.40 7.45
CA LYS A 158 -15.41 -25.92 8.34
C LYS A 158 -16.74 -25.25 8.06
N LEU A 159 -16.75 -23.93 7.89
CA LEU A 159 -17.96 -23.18 7.56
C LEU A 159 -18.58 -23.64 6.23
N LYS A 160 -17.76 -23.87 5.19
CA LYS A 160 -18.25 -24.39 3.91
C LYS A 160 -18.88 -25.77 4.07
N GLY A 161 -18.26 -26.65 4.86
CA GLY A 161 -18.83 -27.96 5.20
C GLY A 161 -20.19 -27.83 5.88
N GLU A 162 -20.28 -26.99 6.92
CA GLU A 162 -21.52 -26.77 7.67
C GLU A 162 -22.66 -26.19 6.81
N VAL A 163 -22.36 -25.26 5.90
CA VAL A 163 -23.37 -24.65 5.01
C VAL A 163 -23.80 -25.64 3.93
N SER A 164 -22.87 -26.38 3.33
CA SER A 164 -23.19 -27.38 2.29
C SER A 164 -24.05 -28.53 2.80
N GLY A 165 -23.89 -28.90 4.08
CA GLY A 165 -24.71 -29.93 4.72
C GLY A 165 -26.07 -29.43 5.21
N ALA A 166 -26.30 -28.12 5.28
CA ALA A 166 -27.57 -27.53 5.69
C ALA A 166 -28.56 -27.29 4.54
N ASP A 167 -28.06 -27.32 3.29
CA ASP A 167 -28.86 -27.24 2.05
C ASP A 167 -29.25 -28.63 1.50
N ALA A 168 -28.88 -29.72 2.18
CA ALA A 168 -29.26 -31.11 1.88
C ALA A 168 -30.32 -31.62 2.87
#